data_AF-A0AAU8HR86-F1
#
_entry.id   AF-A0AAU8HR86-F1
#
_cell.length_a   1.000
_cell.length_b   1.000
_cell.length_c   1.000
_cell.angle_alpha   90.00
_cell.angle_beta   90.00
_cell.angle_gamma   90.00
#
_symmetry.space_group_name_H-M   'P 1'
#
loop_
_entity.id
_entity.type
_entity.pdbx_description
1 polymer ?
#
loop_
_entity_poly.entity_id
_entity_poly.type
_entity_poly.pdbx_seq_one_letter_code
_entity_poly.pdbx_strand_id
1 'polypeptide(L)'
;MRGQFFAVINLNKNNVLLYGLGILVLLIVGVFLIVSFANFLVSDSNNVEEIQYNEVLKKQWYGQHNDDFPEFFVAGGVNYDHNILSHHGIENVLPASVNHFNDIGIYAVGSKIKNVNFSEAEREVYVELKKNHESYQLVTFGKETLGEGPITYIFLDADTNSVLGSEEDYIYSTPVQFTLIKEGEEYTANNELGNFVIADSSTVPILAKTDIYSEEIIPEDELCMYVFGGEVVTIQQRKNLTRVYFNESEGYQFISIDKNYFEKGENVIKFIRESDLREFHQENVMIGIN
;
A
#
# COMPACT_ATOMS: atom_id res chain seq x y z
N MET A 1 -54.40 -37.33 -36.41
CA MET A 1 -54.74 -37.83 -35.07
C MET A 1 -53.72 -37.26 -34.08
N ARG A 2 -54.14 -36.42 -33.13
CA ARG A 2 -53.27 -35.94 -32.03
C ARG A 2 -53.40 -36.94 -30.88
N GLY A 3 -52.32 -37.63 -30.54
CA GLY A 3 -52.28 -38.53 -29.39
C GLY A 3 -52.30 -37.71 -28.10
N GLN A 4 -53.27 -37.98 -27.22
CA GLN A 4 -53.26 -37.48 -25.85
C GLN A 4 -52.50 -38.50 -24.99
N PHE A 5 -51.43 -38.06 -24.35
CA PHE A 5 -50.74 -38.84 -23.33
C PHE A 5 -51.39 -38.57 -21.98
N PHE A 6 -51.89 -39.61 -21.32
CA PHE A 6 -52.35 -39.55 -19.94
C PHE A 6 -51.24 -40.10 -19.04
N ALA A 7 -50.71 -39.25 -18.14
CA ALA A 7 -49.86 -39.70 -17.06
C ALA A 7 -50.75 -40.19 -15.91
N VAL A 8 -50.84 -41.51 -15.70
CA VAL A 8 -51.54 -42.10 -14.57
C VAL A 8 -50.56 -42.17 -13.40
N ILE A 9 -50.65 -41.21 -12.47
CA ILE A 9 -49.85 -41.22 -11.24
C ILE A 9 -50.59 -42.10 -10.22
N ASN A 10 -50.01 -43.26 -9.90
CA ASN A 10 -50.60 -44.21 -8.96
C ASN A 10 -50.20 -43.83 -7.52
N LEU A 11 -51.08 -43.09 -6.83
CA LEU A 11 -50.86 -42.59 -5.47
C LEU A 11 -51.22 -43.67 -4.44
N ASN A 12 -50.28 -44.56 -4.12
CA ASN A 12 -50.42 -45.46 -2.97
C ASN A 12 -49.96 -44.74 -1.68
N LYS A 13 -50.58 -45.03 -0.54
CA LYS A 13 -50.42 -44.30 0.74
C LYS A 13 -48.96 -44.23 1.23
N ASN A 14 -48.15 -45.23 0.90
CA ASN A 14 -46.72 -45.27 1.21
C ASN A 14 -45.87 -44.35 0.31
N ASN A 15 -46.28 -44.14 -0.95
CA ASN A 15 -45.55 -43.29 -1.90
C ASN A 15 -45.75 -41.81 -1.57
N VAL A 16 -46.93 -41.41 -1.10
CA VAL A 16 -47.20 -40.03 -0.65
C VAL A 16 -46.28 -39.63 0.51
N LEU A 17 -46.03 -40.56 1.43
CA LEU A 17 -45.19 -40.33 2.60
C LEU A 17 -43.70 -40.23 2.22
N LEU A 18 -43.25 -41.03 1.24
CA LEU A 18 -41.91 -40.95 0.67
C LEU A 18 -41.68 -39.64 -0.11
N TYR A 19 -42.64 -39.20 -0.94
CA TYR A 19 -42.54 -37.93 -1.64
C TYR A 19 -42.55 -36.74 -0.66
N GLY A 20 -43.37 -36.80 0.39
CA GLY A 20 -43.39 -35.78 1.46
C GLY A 20 -42.06 -35.68 2.22
N LEU A 21 -41.46 -36.82 2.59
CA LEU A 21 -40.13 -36.86 3.22
C LEU A 21 -39.04 -36.33 2.29
N GLY A 22 -39.08 -36.69 1.01
CA GLY A 22 -38.11 -36.19 0.02
C GLY A 22 -38.15 -34.67 -0.13
N ILE A 23 -39.35 -34.08 -0.17
CA ILE A 23 -39.51 -32.62 -0.23
C ILE A 23 -39.00 -31.95 1.06
N LEU A 24 -39.27 -32.55 2.22
CA LEU A 24 -38.80 -32.01 3.50
C LEU A 24 -37.25 -32.00 3.59
N VAL A 25 -36.60 -33.09 3.16
CA VAL A 25 -35.14 -33.19 3.12
C VAL A 25 -34.56 -32.15 2.16
N LEU A 26 -35.16 -31.97 0.98
CA LEU A 26 -34.75 -30.95 0.01
C LEU A 26 -34.85 -29.53 0.57
N LEU A 27 -35.91 -29.23 1.32
CA LEU A 27 -36.07 -27.93 1.99
C LEU A 27 -35.00 -27.71 3.07
N ILE A 28 -34.70 -28.73 3.88
CA ILE A 28 -33.66 -28.64 4.92
C ILE A 28 -32.28 -28.43 4.28
N VAL A 29 -31.95 -29.16 3.22
CA VAL A 29 -30.70 -28.97 2.47
C VAL A 29 -30.63 -27.58 1.85
N GLY A 30 -31.74 -27.10 1.27
CA GLY A 30 -31.82 -25.74 0.71
C GLY A 30 -31.57 -24.66 1.76
N VAL A 31 -32.19 -24.77 2.94
CA VAL A 31 -31.96 -23.83 4.05
C VAL A 31 -30.52 -23.92 4.55
N PHE A 32 -29.94 -25.12 4.66
CA PHE A 32 -28.55 -25.30 5.10
C PHE A 32 -27.55 -24.68 4.10
N LEU A 33 -27.81 -24.80 2.79
CA LEU A 33 -27.02 -24.17 1.75
C LEU A 33 -27.14 -22.64 1.79
N ILE A 34 -28.34 -22.10 1.98
CA ILE A 34 -28.55 -20.65 2.10
C ILE A 34 -27.84 -20.10 3.35
N VAL A 35 -27.93 -20.78 4.50
CA VAL A 35 -27.24 -20.37 5.73
C VAL A 35 -25.72 -20.49 5.59
N SER A 36 -25.22 -21.55 4.95
CA SER A 36 -23.78 -21.71 4.70
C SER A 36 -23.25 -20.64 3.75
N PHE A 37 -24.01 -20.29 2.71
CA PHE A 37 -23.66 -19.23 1.75
C PHE A 37 -23.74 -17.84 2.38
N ALA A 38 -24.74 -17.59 3.23
CA ALA A 38 -24.83 -16.34 4.01
C ALA A 38 -23.67 -16.22 5.01
N ASN A 39 -23.29 -17.30 5.69
CA ASN A 39 -22.13 -17.31 6.58
C ASN A 39 -20.80 -17.14 5.83
N PHE A 40 -20.70 -17.65 4.60
CA PHE A 40 -19.53 -17.41 3.72
C PHE A 40 -19.41 -15.92 3.34
N LEU A 41 -20.51 -15.29 2.91
CA LEU A 41 -20.54 -13.86 2.58
C LEU A 41 -20.30 -12.95 3.81
N VAL A 42 -20.79 -13.33 4.99
CA VAL A 42 -20.58 -12.57 6.23
C VAL A 42 -19.17 -12.78 6.79
N SER A 43 -18.55 -13.94 6.54
CA SER A 43 -17.17 -14.21 6.94
C SER A 43 -16.15 -13.31 6.23
N ASP A 44 -16.42 -12.92 4.97
CA ASP A 44 -15.52 -12.05 4.19
C ASP A 44 -15.67 -10.54 4.50
N SER A 45 -16.82 -10.12 5.03
CA SER A 45 -17.03 -8.70 5.41
C SER A 45 -16.13 -8.22 6.57
N ASN A 46 -15.39 -9.12 7.21
CA ASN A 46 -14.43 -8.80 8.27
C ASN A 46 -13.01 -8.48 7.75
N ASN A 47 -12.74 -8.59 6.45
CA ASN A 47 -11.39 -8.43 5.87
C ASN A 47 -11.20 -7.15 5.04
N VAL A 48 -12.18 -6.27 5.03
CA VAL A 48 -12.11 -4.98 4.32
C VAL A 48 -11.92 -3.86 5.34
N GLU A 49 -10.73 -3.28 5.36
CA GLU A 49 -10.36 -2.19 6.28
C GLU A 49 -10.46 -0.82 5.58
N GLU A 50 -11.07 0.16 6.24
CA GLU A 50 -11.08 1.55 5.76
C GLU A 50 -9.70 2.18 5.97
N ILE A 51 -9.07 2.61 4.89
CA ILE A 51 -7.77 3.30 4.90
C ILE A 51 -8.01 4.80 5.11
N GLN A 52 -7.40 5.34 6.18
CA GLN A 52 -7.32 6.78 6.36
C GLN A 52 -6.36 7.38 5.33
N TYR A 53 -6.84 8.37 4.57
CA TYR A 53 -6.06 9.08 3.57
C TYR A 53 -5.96 10.57 3.87
N ASN A 54 -4.89 11.20 3.39
CA ASN A 54 -4.64 12.63 3.47
C ASN A 54 -5.00 13.30 2.14
N GLU A 55 -5.73 14.41 2.19
CA GLU A 55 -5.97 15.23 1.00
C GLU A 55 -4.74 16.14 0.77
N VAL A 56 -3.93 15.80 -0.23
CA VAL A 56 -2.71 16.55 -0.57
C VAL A 56 -3.05 17.74 -1.47
N LEU A 57 -3.98 17.54 -2.40
CA LEU A 57 -4.40 18.57 -3.34
C LEU A 57 -5.90 18.49 -3.57
N LYS A 58 -6.55 19.65 -3.58
CA LYS A 58 -7.89 19.81 -4.10
C LYS A 58 -8.03 21.16 -4.76
N LYS A 59 -8.32 21.15 -6.05
CA LYS A 59 -8.50 22.36 -6.85
C LYS A 59 -9.77 22.27 -7.67
N GLN A 60 -10.35 23.43 -7.96
CA GLN A 60 -11.38 23.51 -8.97
C GLN A 60 -10.77 23.22 -10.34
N TRP A 61 -11.48 22.46 -11.16
CA TRP A 61 -11.06 22.09 -12.50
C TRP A 61 -12.24 22.28 -13.46
N TYR A 62 -12.01 23.00 -14.55
CA TYR A 62 -13.01 23.32 -15.56
C TYR A 62 -12.52 22.94 -16.97
N GLY A 63 -11.54 22.03 -17.05
CA GLY A 63 -10.97 21.56 -18.30
C GLY A 63 -11.95 20.67 -19.08
N GLN A 64 -11.58 20.32 -20.30
CA GLN A 64 -12.29 19.29 -21.04
C GLN A 64 -11.73 17.93 -20.66
N HIS A 65 -12.65 17.00 -20.38
CA HIS A 65 -12.33 15.59 -20.24
C HIS A 65 -11.68 15.08 -21.54
N ASN A 66 -10.61 14.31 -21.38
CA ASN A 66 -9.94 13.64 -22.48
C ASN A 66 -10.12 12.12 -22.34
N ASP A 67 -10.95 11.54 -23.19
CA ASP A 67 -11.30 10.11 -23.15
C ASP A 67 -10.10 9.19 -23.41
N ASP A 68 -9.01 9.71 -23.99
CA ASP A 68 -7.78 8.94 -24.24
C ASP A 68 -6.91 8.76 -22.98
N PHE A 69 -7.23 9.47 -21.89
CA PHE A 69 -6.46 9.48 -20.65
C PHE A 69 -7.33 9.16 -19.44
N PRO A 70 -6.80 8.41 -18.44
CA PRO A 70 -7.59 8.04 -17.27
C PRO A 70 -7.97 9.27 -16.45
N GLU A 71 -9.20 9.30 -15.97
CA GLU A 71 -9.70 10.34 -15.06
C GLU A 71 -9.27 10.08 -13.61
N PHE A 72 -9.01 8.82 -13.26
CA PHE A 72 -8.58 8.39 -11.95
C PHE A 72 -7.48 7.35 -12.12
N PHE A 73 -6.39 7.50 -11.38
CA PHE A 73 -5.18 6.70 -11.56
C PHE A 73 -4.30 6.76 -10.33
N VAL A 74 -3.44 5.75 -10.17
CA VAL A 74 -2.41 5.69 -9.13
C VAL A 74 -1.21 6.53 -9.56
N ALA A 75 -0.68 7.33 -8.64
CA ALA A 75 0.48 8.17 -8.88
C ALA A 75 1.72 7.31 -9.16
N GLY A 76 2.23 7.39 -10.40
CA GLY A 76 3.34 6.57 -10.92
C GLY A 76 4.67 7.33 -11.02
N GLY A 77 4.69 8.59 -10.60
CA GLY A 77 5.88 9.45 -10.60
C GLY A 77 5.67 10.72 -11.41
N VAL A 78 6.50 11.74 -11.11
CA VAL A 78 6.29 13.13 -11.58
C VAL A 78 6.02 13.23 -13.09
N ASN A 79 6.77 12.51 -13.93
CA ASN A 79 6.59 12.58 -15.39
C ASN A 79 5.32 11.87 -15.87
N TYR A 80 5.00 10.72 -15.29
CA TYR A 80 3.80 9.96 -15.62
C TYR A 80 2.54 10.74 -15.22
N ASP A 81 2.54 11.23 -13.98
CA ASP A 81 1.44 12.02 -13.42
C ASP A 81 1.24 13.29 -14.23
N HIS A 82 2.32 14.03 -14.52
CA HIS A 82 2.24 15.26 -15.31
C HIS A 82 1.70 15.02 -16.73
N ASN A 83 2.09 13.91 -17.36
CA ASN A 83 1.59 13.56 -18.68
C ASN A 83 0.07 13.38 -18.66
N ILE A 84 -0.49 12.61 -17.71
CA ILE A 84 -1.95 12.42 -17.64
C ILE A 84 -2.67 13.74 -17.32
N LEU A 85 -2.18 14.48 -16.31
CA LEU A 85 -2.82 15.71 -15.84
C LEU A 85 -2.85 16.82 -16.90
N SER A 86 -1.75 16.99 -17.64
CA SER A 86 -1.68 17.98 -18.71
C SER A 86 -2.67 17.70 -19.85
N HIS A 87 -2.96 16.43 -20.15
CA HIS A 87 -3.96 16.05 -21.16
C HIS A 87 -5.41 16.34 -20.74
N HIS A 88 -5.65 16.47 -19.44
CA HIS A 88 -6.90 17.00 -18.87
C HIS A 88 -6.87 18.53 -18.71
N GLY A 89 -5.86 19.22 -19.25
CA GLY A 89 -5.70 20.67 -19.14
C GLY A 89 -5.32 21.17 -17.74
N ILE A 90 -4.77 20.30 -16.89
CA ILE A 90 -4.29 20.64 -15.56
C ILE A 90 -2.80 20.97 -15.66
N GLU A 91 -2.51 22.23 -16.00
CA GLU A 91 -1.14 22.75 -16.07
C GLU A 91 -0.64 23.29 -14.73
N ASN A 92 0.68 23.29 -14.52
CA ASN A 92 1.33 23.89 -13.34
C ASN A 92 0.87 23.32 -11.98
N VAL A 93 0.65 22.01 -11.90
CA VAL A 93 0.72 21.33 -10.61
C VAL A 93 2.18 21.37 -10.19
N LEU A 94 2.56 22.34 -9.34
CA LEU A 94 3.75 22.18 -8.49
C LEU A 94 3.68 20.75 -7.98
N PRO A 95 4.74 19.92 -8.12
CA PRO A 95 4.65 18.52 -7.75
C PRO A 95 4.16 18.46 -6.31
N ALA A 96 2.88 18.13 -6.16
CA ALA A 96 2.31 17.72 -4.90
C ALA A 96 2.97 16.37 -4.70
N SER A 97 4.16 16.40 -4.09
CA SER A 97 5.09 15.28 -4.17
C SER A 97 4.51 14.18 -3.31
N VAL A 98 3.85 13.23 -3.94
CA VAL A 98 3.62 11.93 -3.35
C VAL A 98 5.01 11.43 -2.97
N ASN A 99 5.22 11.17 -1.68
CA ASN A 99 6.45 10.53 -1.25
C ASN A 99 6.35 9.06 -1.66
N HIS A 100 6.74 8.74 -2.90
CA HIS A 100 6.61 7.39 -3.44
C HIS A 100 7.42 6.32 -2.68
N PHE A 101 8.26 6.70 -1.70
CA PHE A 101 8.85 5.73 -0.78
C PHE A 101 7.85 5.27 0.28
N ASN A 102 7.01 6.18 0.79
CA ASN A 102 6.15 5.90 1.95
C ASN A 102 4.68 5.78 1.56
N ASP A 103 4.25 6.50 0.53
CA ASP A 103 2.85 6.74 0.24
C ASP A 103 2.43 6.22 -1.13
N ILE A 104 1.18 5.80 -1.23
CA ILE A 104 0.45 5.66 -2.48
C ILE A 104 -0.34 6.95 -2.70
N GLY A 105 -0.26 7.52 -3.90
CA GLY A 105 -1.08 8.64 -4.32
C GLY A 105 -2.20 8.18 -5.25
N ILE A 106 -3.40 8.71 -5.07
CA ILE A 106 -4.53 8.49 -5.99
C ILE A 106 -5.02 9.83 -6.50
N TYR A 107 -5.00 9.98 -7.83
CA TYR A 107 -5.58 11.13 -8.50
C TYR A 107 -7.03 10.85 -8.91
N ALA A 108 -7.87 11.88 -8.82
CA ALA A 108 -9.23 11.88 -9.33
C ALA A 108 -9.55 13.22 -10.00
N VAL A 109 -9.75 13.19 -11.32
CA VAL A 109 -10.14 14.31 -12.19
C VAL A 109 -11.64 14.24 -12.42
N GLY A 110 -12.35 15.35 -12.21
CA GLY A 110 -13.81 15.39 -12.36
C GLY A 110 -14.57 14.52 -11.35
N SER A 111 -13.90 14.07 -10.28
CA SER A 111 -14.46 13.21 -9.24
C SER A 111 -13.86 13.56 -7.88
N LYS A 112 -14.57 13.17 -6.81
CA LYS A 112 -14.10 13.25 -5.44
C LYS A 112 -13.98 11.85 -4.85
N ILE A 113 -12.83 11.56 -4.25
CA ILE A 113 -12.61 10.35 -3.45
C ILE A 113 -13.41 10.48 -2.16
N LYS A 114 -14.26 9.48 -1.92
CA LYS A 114 -15.12 9.39 -0.74
C LYS A 114 -14.50 8.51 0.30
N ASN A 115 -14.14 7.31 -0.11
CA ASN A 115 -13.62 6.28 0.76
C ASN A 115 -12.52 5.50 0.03
N VAL A 116 -11.59 4.95 0.80
CA VAL A 116 -10.55 4.03 0.33
C VAL A 116 -10.57 2.84 1.27
N ASN A 117 -10.82 1.65 0.74
CA ASN A 117 -10.85 0.42 1.54
C ASN A 117 -9.86 -0.59 1.00
N PHE A 118 -9.30 -1.44 1.86
CA PHE A 118 -8.37 -2.49 1.48
C PHE A 118 -8.85 -3.87 1.92
N SER A 119 -8.92 -4.78 0.96
CA SER A 119 -9.16 -6.21 1.17
C SER A 119 -7.82 -6.93 1.21
N GLU A 120 -7.36 -7.31 2.39
CA GLU A 120 -6.09 -8.06 2.53
C GLU A 120 -6.17 -9.42 1.84
N ALA A 121 -7.33 -10.07 1.92
CA ALA A 121 -7.57 -11.40 1.35
C ALA A 121 -7.47 -11.41 -0.18
N GLU A 122 -7.97 -10.37 -0.83
CA GLU A 122 -7.98 -10.26 -2.30
C GLU A 122 -6.79 -9.47 -2.84
N ARG A 123 -6.05 -8.77 -1.97
CA ARG A 123 -5.00 -7.81 -2.36
C ARG A 123 -5.57 -6.69 -3.23
N GLU A 124 -6.71 -6.16 -2.83
CA GLU A 124 -7.45 -5.15 -3.59
C GLU A 124 -7.69 -3.87 -2.77
N VAL A 125 -7.43 -2.72 -3.38
CA VAL A 125 -7.78 -1.41 -2.83
C VAL A 125 -8.97 -0.85 -3.59
N TYR A 126 -10.09 -0.69 -2.91
CA TYR A 126 -11.30 -0.09 -3.46
C TYR A 126 -11.31 1.41 -3.22
N VAL A 127 -11.35 2.19 -4.31
CA VAL A 127 -11.43 3.65 -4.26
C VAL A 127 -12.82 4.09 -4.71
N GLU A 128 -13.63 4.58 -3.78
CA GLU A 128 -14.97 5.06 -4.07
C GLU A 128 -14.95 6.52 -4.55
N LEU A 129 -15.46 6.75 -5.75
CA LEU A 129 -15.45 8.02 -6.44
C LEU A 129 -16.88 8.56 -6.60
N LYS A 130 -17.09 9.78 -6.16
CA LYS A 130 -18.33 10.54 -6.41
C LYS A 130 -18.06 11.53 -7.53
N LYS A 131 -18.75 11.41 -8.66
CA LYS A 131 -18.61 12.36 -9.77
C LYS A 131 -18.81 13.80 -9.30
N ASN A 132 -17.86 14.64 -9.70
CA ASN A 132 -17.80 16.05 -9.39
C ASN A 132 -17.01 16.77 -10.49
N HIS A 133 -17.71 17.10 -11.58
CA HIS A 133 -17.15 17.64 -12.83
C HIS A 133 -16.37 18.96 -12.70
N GLU A 134 -16.31 19.54 -11.50
CA GLU A 134 -15.67 20.83 -11.24
C GLU A 134 -14.45 20.73 -10.31
N SER A 135 -13.92 19.53 -10.06
CA SER A 135 -12.78 19.36 -9.16
C SER A 135 -11.76 18.36 -9.65
N TYR A 136 -10.54 18.56 -9.20
CA TYR A 136 -9.46 17.59 -9.26
C TYR A 136 -8.83 17.43 -7.87
N GLN A 137 -8.57 16.18 -7.49
CA GLN A 137 -8.10 15.79 -6.16
C GLN A 137 -6.88 14.86 -6.27
N LEU A 138 -5.93 15.03 -5.36
CA LEU A 138 -4.91 14.04 -5.03
C LEU A 138 -5.05 13.70 -3.55
N VAL A 139 -5.18 12.42 -3.26
CA VAL A 139 -5.07 11.91 -1.89
C VAL A 139 -3.87 10.98 -1.77
N THR A 140 -3.31 10.85 -0.57
CA THR A 140 -2.27 9.88 -0.27
C THR A 140 -2.59 9.05 0.96
N PHE A 141 -2.09 7.82 1.00
CA PHE A 141 -2.15 6.96 2.17
C PHE A 141 -0.90 6.08 2.25
N GLY A 142 -0.59 5.58 3.45
CA GLY A 142 0.63 4.84 3.72
C GLY A 142 0.70 3.48 3.02
N LYS A 143 1.87 3.14 2.45
CA LYS A 143 2.16 1.83 1.84
C LYS A 143 2.22 0.71 2.86
N GLU A 144 2.55 1.02 4.10
CA GLU A 144 2.68 0.05 5.19
C GLU A 144 1.39 -0.74 5.41
N THR A 145 0.22 -0.12 5.20
CA THR A 145 -1.09 -0.77 5.36
C THR A 145 -1.32 -1.88 4.36
N LEU A 146 -0.68 -1.81 3.19
CA LEU A 146 -0.91 -2.75 2.10
C LEU A 146 0.02 -3.96 2.15
N GLY A 147 1.20 -3.88 2.77
CA GLY A 147 2.18 -4.98 2.76
C GLY A 147 2.81 -5.27 1.39
N GLU A 148 3.92 -6.01 1.37
CA GLU A 148 4.62 -6.38 0.12
C GLU A 148 3.77 -7.27 -0.80
N GLY A 149 3.93 -7.10 -2.11
CA GLY A 149 3.36 -7.98 -3.13
C GLY A 149 2.49 -7.28 -4.18
N PRO A 150 1.85 -8.04 -5.07
CA PRO A 150 0.92 -7.48 -6.03
C PRO A 150 -0.27 -6.84 -5.32
N ILE A 151 -0.79 -5.77 -5.92
CA ILE A 151 -1.98 -5.07 -5.46
C ILE A 151 -2.78 -4.59 -6.68
N THR A 152 -4.10 -4.69 -6.59
CA THR A 152 -5.00 -4.16 -7.61
C THR A 152 -5.79 -3.00 -7.01
N TYR A 153 -5.80 -1.85 -7.68
CA TYR A 153 -6.64 -0.71 -7.34
C TYR A 153 -7.90 -0.77 -8.18
N ILE A 154 -9.06 -0.81 -7.54
CA ILE A 154 -10.37 -0.88 -8.19
C ILE A 154 -11.12 0.43 -7.91
N PHE A 155 -11.44 1.16 -8.97
CA PHE A 155 -12.18 2.41 -8.88
C PHE A 155 -13.67 2.13 -9.00
N LEU A 156 -14.45 2.62 -8.04
CA LEU A 156 -15.88 2.36 -7.92
C LEU A 156 -16.67 3.66 -8.00
N ASP A 157 -17.84 3.63 -8.63
CA ASP A 157 -18.81 4.71 -8.49
C ASP A 157 -19.46 4.63 -7.10
N ALA A 158 -19.36 5.70 -6.31
CA ALA A 158 -19.84 5.71 -4.93
C ALA A 158 -21.37 5.58 -4.79
N ASP A 159 -22.16 5.84 -5.85
CA ASP A 159 -23.62 5.76 -5.79
C ASP A 159 -24.15 4.39 -6.22
N THR A 160 -23.50 3.76 -7.21
CA THR A 160 -23.94 2.48 -7.78
C THR A 160 -23.07 1.29 -7.36
N ASN A 161 -21.91 1.54 -6.76
CA ASN A 161 -20.87 0.57 -6.45
C ASN A 161 -20.38 -0.22 -7.69
N SER A 162 -20.52 0.36 -8.88
CA SER A 162 -20.08 -0.25 -10.13
C SER A 162 -18.62 0.07 -10.41
N VAL A 163 -17.89 -0.91 -10.93
CA VAL A 163 -16.49 -0.73 -11.36
C VAL A 163 -16.40 0.26 -12.51
N LEU A 164 -15.59 1.30 -12.30
CA LEU A 164 -15.25 2.33 -13.28
C LEU A 164 -13.96 2.00 -14.02
N GLY A 165 -13.02 1.31 -13.35
CA GLY A 165 -11.75 0.87 -13.91
C GLY A 165 -10.87 0.22 -12.85
N SER A 166 -9.69 -0.23 -13.26
CA SER A 166 -8.71 -0.84 -12.35
C SER A 166 -7.28 -0.64 -12.83
N GLU A 167 -6.34 -0.60 -11.89
CA GLU A 167 -4.89 -0.56 -12.13
C GLU A 167 -4.18 -1.61 -11.28
N GLU A 168 -3.06 -2.13 -11.76
CA GLU A 168 -2.23 -3.11 -11.05
C GLU A 168 -0.89 -2.47 -10.67
N ASP A 169 -0.39 -2.76 -9.47
CA ASP A 169 0.94 -2.35 -9.00
C ASP A 169 1.60 -3.50 -8.19
N TYR A 170 2.87 -3.32 -7.86
CA TYR A 170 3.62 -4.22 -7.00
C TYR A 170 4.36 -3.44 -5.91
N ILE A 171 3.96 -3.68 -4.67
CA ILE A 171 4.60 -3.09 -3.49
C ILE A 171 5.88 -3.86 -3.21
N TYR A 172 6.98 -3.26 -3.62
CA TYR A 172 8.30 -3.88 -3.54
C TYR A 172 8.92 -3.86 -2.13
N SER A 173 8.66 -2.80 -1.37
CA SER A 173 9.08 -2.64 0.02
C SER A 173 8.07 -1.75 0.75
N THR A 174 7.99 -1.92 2.06
CA THR A 174 7.13 -1.10 2.92
C THR A 174 7.96 -0.20 3.82
N PRO A 175 7.50 1.02 4.10
CA PRO A 175 8.12 1.85 5.12
C PRO A 175 7.99 1.18 6.49
N VAL A 176 9.03 1.30 7.31
CA VAL A 176 8.98 0.93 8.72
C VAL A 176 9.10 2.17 9.58
N GLN A 177 8.37 2.16 10.70
CA GLN A 177 8.45 3.22 11.69
C GLN A 177 9.81 3.13 12.38
N PHE A 178 10.46 4.28 12.53
CA PHE A 178 11.67 4.43 13.33
C PHE A 178 11.54 5.60 14.28
N THR A 179 12.23 5.54 15.40
CA THR A 179 12.25 6.61 16.40
C THR A 179 13.60 7.29 16.36
N LEU A 180 13.63 8.62 16.26
CA LEU A 180 14.83 9.40 16.53
C LEU A 180 15.02 9.49 18.05
N ILE A 181 16.08 8.86 18.55
CA ILE A 181 16.42 8.87 19.98
C ILE A 181 17.25 10.12 20.30
N LYS A 182 18.25 10.42 19.47
CA LYS A 182 19.19 11.53 19.68
C LYS A 182 19.79 11.99 18.37
N GLU A 183 20.16 13.26 18.30
CA GLU A 183 20.97 13.82 17.21
C GLU A 183 22.11 14.69 17.77
N GLY A 184 23.13 14.96 16.94
CA GLY A 184 24.23 15.85 17.30
C GLY A 184 24.94 16.40 16.07
N GLU A 185 25.50 17.61 16.18
CA GLU A 185 25.95 18.42 15.03
C GLU A 185 27.44 18.21 14.66
N GLU A 186 28.26 17.67 15.56
CA GLU A 186 29.74 17.66 15.42
C GLU A 186 30.31 16.41 14.72
N TYR A 187 29.64 15.88 13.69
CA TYR A 187 30.17 14.73 12.95
C TYR A 187 30.02 14.86 11.44
N THR A 188 31.06 15.40 10.78
CA THR A 188 31.25 15.21 9.34
C THR A 188 31.99 13.90 9.12
N ALA A 189 31.39 12.98 8.35
CA ALA A 189 31.99 11.70 8.01
C ALA A 189 33.42 11.91 7.44
N ASN A 190 34.44 11.66 8.25
CA ASN A 190 35.79 11.49 7.74
C ASN A 190 35.86 10.07 7.17
N ASN A 191 36.18 9.98 5.89
CA ASN A 191 36.19 8.81 4.98
C ASN A 191 36.76 7.45 5.48
N GLU A 192 37.09 7.27 6.75
CA GLU A 192 37.82 6.09 7.26
C GLU A 192 37.13 5.34 8.43
N LEU A 193 36.04 5.86 9.01
CA LEU A 193 35.21 5.10 9.96
C LEU A 193 33.80 5.02 9.38
N GLY A 194 33.38 3.80 9.05
CA GLY A 194 32.14 3.52 8.33
C GLY A 194 30.95 4.32 8.84
N ASN A 195 30.15 4.84 7.89
CA ASN A 195 29.11 5.86 8.06
C ASN A 195 27.94 5.48 9.01
N PHE A 196 28.04 4.38 9.75
CA PHE A 196 27.02 3.93 10.68
C PHE A 196 27.60 2.91 11.68
N VAL A 197 26.97 2.81 12.85
CA VAL A 197 27.23 1.71 13.79
C VAL A 197 25.94 1.18 14.36
N ILE A 198 25.74 -0.13 14.27
CA ILE A 198 24.68 -0.82 14.98
C ILE A 198 25.04 -0.84 16.47
N ALA A 199 24.17 -0.28 17.30
CA ALA A 199 24.27 -0.34 18.75
C ALA A 199 23.36 -1.46 19.26
N ASP A 200 23.94 -2.42 19.95
CA ASP A 200 23.19 -3.48 20.64
C ASP A 200 23.39 -3.33 22.15
N SER A 201 22.42 -3.77 22.95
CA SER A 201 22.50 -3.73 24.43
C SER A 201 23.72 -4.49 24.96
N SER A 202 24.30 -5.39 24.15
CA SER A 202 25.50 -6.16 24.45
C SER A 202 26.81 -5.51 23.96
N THR A 203 26.77 -4.48 23.12
CA THR A 203 27.95 -3.87 22.51
C THR A 203 27.89 -2.34 22.54
N VAL A 204 28.77 -1.73 23.34
CA VAL A 204 29.05 -0.29 23.20
C VAL A 204 29.92 -0.12 21.96
N PRO A 205 29.48 0.65 20.95
CA PRO A 205 30.31 0.91 19.80
C PRO A 205 31.59 1.66 20.21
N ILE A 206 32.76 1.05 20.04
CA ILE A 206 34.03 1.75 20.27
C ILE A 206 34.46 2.38 18.95
N LEU A 207 33.86 3.51 18.57
CA LEU A 207 34.48 4.39 17.59
C LEU A 207 35.44 5.32 18.32
N ALA A 208 36.71 5.22 17.96
CA ALA A 208 37.80 5.94 18.59
C ALA A 208 37.67 7.45 18.33
N LYS A 209 37.00 8.21 19.21
CA LYS A 209 37.43 9.52 19.76
C LYS A 209 36.37 10.38 20.50
N THR A 210 35.16 9.92 20.77
CA THR A 210 34.12 10.85 21.26
C THR A 210 33.16 10.29 22.31
N ASP A 211 32.83 11.12 23.30
CA ASP A 211 31.82 10.95 24.36
C ASP A 211 30.36 10.93 23.82
N ILE A 212 30.17 10.49 22.57
CA ILE A 212 28.90 10.57 21.84
C ILE A 212 27.91 9.49 22.28
N TYR A 213 28.42 8.34 22.73
CA TYR A 213 27.62 7.24 23.24
C TYR A 213 27.10 7.59 24.63
N SER A 214 25.81 7.84 24.74
CA SER A 214 25.13 8.00 26.03
C SER A 214 25.02 6.64 26.73
N GLU A 215 24.94 6.66 28.07
CA GLU A 215 24.51 5.53 28.90
C GLU A 215 23.02 5.16 28.67
N GLU A 216 22.52 5.37 27.46
CA GLU A 216 21.14 5.10 27.10
C GLU A 216 20.87 3.60 27.17
N ILE A 217 19.76 3.27 27.83
CA ILE A 217 19.27 1.91 27.92
C ILE A 217 18.72 1.57 26.54
N ILE A 218 19.48 0.81 25.78
CA ILE A 218 19.04 0.22 24.51
C ILE A 218 17.90 -0.76 24.83
N PRO A 219 16.66 -0.52 24.36
CA PRO A 219 15.56 -1.43 24.61
C PRO A 219 15.86 -2.81 24.03
N GLU A 220 15.56 -3.88 24.76
CA GLU A 220 15.84 -5.25 24.30
C GLU A 220 15.09 -5.62 23.02
N ASP A 221 13.92 -5.01 22.80
CA ASP A 221 13.05 -5.28 21.65
C ASP A 221 13.31 -4.36 20.44
N GLU A 222 14.31 -3.49 20.51
CA GLU A 222 14.63 -2.54 19.44
C GLU A 222 16.05 -2.74 18.90
N LEU A 223 16.20 -2.56 17.58
CA LEU A 223 17.50 -2.41 16.94
C LEU A 223 17.86 -0.93 16.91
N CYS A 224 18.93 -0.56 17.61
CA CYS A 224 19.41 0.82 17.64
C CYS A 224 20.60 1.01 16.69
N MET A 225 20.67 2.15 16.03
CA MET A 225 21.73 2.45 15.06
C MET A 225 22.12 3.92 15.11
N TYR A 226 23.43 4.17 15.14
CA TYR A 226 23.99 5.47 14.84
C TYR A 226 24.17 5.59 13.32
N VAL A 227 23.61 6.64 12.74
CA VAL A 227 23.79 7.05 11.34
C VAL A 227 24.60 8.34 11.36
N PHE A 228 25.80 8.31 10.78
CA PHE A 228 26.74 9.43 10.81
C PHE A 228 26.81 10.11 9.44
N GLY A 229 26.94 11.43 9.43
CA GLY A 229 27.04 12.23 8.21
C GLY A 229 25.71 12.32 7.43
N GLY A 230 24.58 12.23 8.13
CA GLY A 230 23.29 12.39 7.49
C GLY A 230 22.05 12.28 8.37
N GLU A 231 20.94 12.73 7.80
CA GLU A 231 19.59 12.68 8.37
C GLU A 231 18.77 11.56 7.70
N VAL A 232 18.28 10.61 8.49
CA VAL A 232 17.44 9.51 8.03
C VAL A 232 16.09 10.04 7.57
N VAL A 233 15.76 9.80 6.30
CA VAL A 233 14.52 10.25 5.66
C VAL A 233 13.43 9.17 5.76
N THR A 234 13.79 7.93 5.49
CA THR A 234 12.87 6.79 5.54
C THR A 234 13.64 5.49 5.64
N ILE A 235 12.99 4.48 6.20
CA ILE A 235 13.53 3.13 6.28
C ILE A 235 12.52 2.19 5.62
N GLN A 236 13.00 1.37 4.69
CA GLN A 236 12.19 0.47 3.89
C GLN A 236 12.58 -0.97 4.19
N GLN A 237 11.60 -1.81 4.52
CA GLN A 237 11.81 -3.23 4.73
C GLN A 237 11.36 -4.03 3.51
N ARG A 238 12.17 -5.03 3.16
CA ARG A 238 11.78 -6.09 2.24
C ARG A 238 12.30 -7.43 2.73
N LYS A 239 11.45 -8.29 3.28
CA LYS A 239 11.86 -9.57 3.89
C LYS A 239 13.01 -9.40 4.88
N ASN A 240 14.22 -9.89 4.56
CA ASN A 240 15.43 -9.76 5.37
C ASN A 240 16.34 -8.59 4.95
N LEU A 241 15.88 -7.70 4.06
CA LEU A 241 16.63 -6.55 3.58
C LEU A 241 16.01 -5.24 4.07
N THR A 242 16.72 -4.54 4.94
CA THR A 242 16.39 -3.19 5.40
C THR A 242 17.19 -2.17 4.60
N ARG A 243 16.54 -1.12 4.11
CA ARG A 243 17.18 0.01 3.42
C ARG A 243 16.94 1.28 4.20
N VAL A 244 18.01 1.92 4.66
CA VAL A 244 17.99 3.20 5.36
C VAL A 244 18.37 4.28 4.34
N TYR A 245 17.41 5.14 4.00
CA TYR A 245 17.62 6.28 3.11
C TYR A 245 17.92 7.51 3.95
N PHE A 246 18.97 8.25 3.59
CA PHE A 246 19.37 9.44 4.32
C PHE A 246 19.89 10.55 3.41
N ASN A 247 19.68 11.79 3.85
CA ASN A 247 20.24 12.99 3.24
C ASN A 247 21.60 13.27 3.86
N GLU A 248 22.61 13.58 3.04
CA GLU A 248 23.94 13.92 3.55
C GLU A 248 23.88 15.26 4.30
N SER A 249 24.29 15.25 5.57
CA SER A 249 24.31 16.42 6.45
C SER A 249 25.43 16.30 7.48
N GLU A 250 25.82 17.42 8.08
CA GLU A 250 26.75 17.38 9.22
C GLU A 250 26.03 16.81 10.44
N GLY A 251 26.71 15.93 11.19
CA GLY A 251 26.20 15.38 12.44
C GLY A 251 25.92 13.88 12.42
N TYR A 252 25.14 13.44 13.40
CA TYR A 252 24.69 12.06 13.51
C TYR A 252 23.27 11.98 14.03
N GLN A 253 22.58 10.88 13.70
CA GLN A 253 21.32 10.48 14.31
C GLN A 253 21.47 9.11 14.97
N PHE A 254 20.96 8.98 16.18
CA PHE A 254 20.76 7.71 16.87
C PHE A 254 19.28 7.36 16.76
N ILE A 255 18.99 6.27 16.04
CA ILE A 255 17.63 5.84 15.75
C ILE A 255 17.37 4.44 16.29
N SER A 256 16.09 4.12 16.51
CA SER A 256 15.65 2.75 16.78
C SER A 256 14.55 2.27 15.86
N ILE A 257 14.52 0.96 15.66
CA ILE A 257 13.53 0.24 14.85
C ILE A 257 13.08 -0.98 15.66
N ASP A 258 11.78 -1.27 15.67
CA ASP A 258 11.24 -2.48 16.31
C ASP A 258 11.85 -3.76 15.67
N LYS A 259 12.37 -4.67 16.50
CA LYS A 259 12.94 -5.96 16.06
C LYS A 259 11.92 -6.85 15.35
N ASN A 260 10.61 -6.62 15.55
CA ASN A 260 9.53 -7.34 14.88
C ASN A 260 9.53 -7.16 13.35
N TYR A 261 10.19 -6.12 12.83
CA TYR A 261 10.38 -5.93 11.38
C TYR A 261 11.47 -6.84 10.77
N PHE A 262 12.23 -7.56 11.59
CA PHE A 262 13.37 -8.38 11.15
C PHE A 262 13.03 -9.86 11.24
N GLU A 263 13.44 -10.63 10.21
CA GLU A 263 13.27 -12.07 10.21
C GLU A 263 14.29 -12.74 11.13
N LYS A 264 13.97 -13.95 11.64
CA LYS A 264 14.95 -14.74 12.38
C LYS A 264 16.08 -15.17 11.44
N GLY A 265 17.32 -14.82 11.77
CA GLY A 265 18.51 -15.20 11.01
C GLY A 265 19.25 -14.01 10.45
N GLU A 266 19.77 -14.15 9.23
CA GLU A 266 20.61 -13.14 8.60
C GLU A 266 19.75 -12.04 7.96
N ASN A 267 19.88 -10.83 8.51
CA ASN A 267 19.30 -9.62 7.96
C ASN A 267 20.41 -8.75 7.36
N VAL A 268 20.11 -8.11 6.22
CA VAL A 268 21.01 -7.21 5.52
C VAL A 268 20.48 -5.80 5.67
N ILE A 269 21.32 -4.89 6.17
CA ILE A 269 20.98 -3.47 6.27
C ILE A 269 21.82 -2.72 5.25
N LYS A 270 21.17 -2.01 4.33
CA LYS A 270 21.78 -1.15 3.32
C LYS A 270 21.51 0.31 3.63
N PHE A 271 22.55 1.11 3.56
CA PHE A 271 22.47 2.56 3.70
C PHE A 271 22.58 3.17 2.31
N ILE A 272 21.63 4.05 1.97
CA ILE A 272 21.49 4.62 0.63
C ILE A 272 21.42 6.14 0.77
N ARG A 273 22.37 6.84 0.17
CA ARG A 273 22.34 8.30 0.14
C ARG A 273 21.37 8.78 -0.92
N GLU A 274 20.75 9.92 -0.68
CA GLU A 274 19.92 10.58 -1.70
C GLU A 274 20.72 10.85 -2.99
N SER A 275 21.99 11.23 -2.88
CA SER A 275 22.89 11.47 -4.01
C SER A 275 23.09 10.24 -4.89
N ASP A 276 23.17 9.04 -4.28
CA ASP A 276 23.31 7.77 -5.00
C ASP A 276 22.07 7.42 -5.85
N LEU A 277 20.90 8.00 -5.55
CA LEU A 277 19.68 7.83 -6.33
C LEU A 277 19.59 8.78 -7.53
N ARG A 278 20.24 9.95 -7.44
CA ARG A 278 20.18 10.98 -8.49
C ARG A 278 21.07 10.66 -9.70
N GLU A 279 22.13 9.85 -9.52
CA GLU A 279 23.07 9.52 -10.60
C GLU A 279 22.48 8.62 -11.70
N PHE A 280 21.28 8.04 -11.52
CA PHE A 280 20.60 7.29 -12.59
C PHE A 280 20.00 8.19 -13.70
N HIS A 281 20.04 9.52 -13.55
CA HIS A 281 19.49 10.46 -14.56
C HIS A 281 20.45 10.87 -15.67
N GLN A 282 21.66 10.31 -15.75
CA GLN A 282 22.60 10.59 -16.84
C GLN A 282 23.27 9.33 -17.39
N GLU A 283 22.50 8.34 -17.84
CA GLU A 283 22.91 7.54 -18.99
C GLU A 283 21.70 6.84 -19.61
N ASN A 284 21.45 7.14 -20.89
CA ASN A 284 20.45 6.48 -21.70
C ASN A 284 20.67 4.96 -21.69
N VAL A 285 19.80 4.21 -21.03
CA VAL A 285 19.63 2.79 -21.32
C VAL A 285 18.18 2.58 -21.74
N MET A 286 17.96 2.66 -23.06
CA MET A 286 16.82 2.00 -23.68
C MET A 286 16.94 0.50 -23.41
N ILE A 287 16.13 -0.03 -22.49
CA ILE A 287 15.83 -1.46 -22.50
C ILE A 287 14.58 -1.63 -23.36
N GLY A 288 14.79 -1.91 -24.63
CA GLY A 288 13.75 -2.44 -25.50
C GLY A 288 13.34 -3.81 -24.99
N ILE A 289 12.06 -3.96 -24.67
CA ILE A 289 11.42 -5.25 -24.49
C ILE A 289 10.95 -5.68 -25.88
N ASN A 290 11.54 -6.76 -26.40
CA ASN A 290 10.90 -7.59 -27.43
C ASN A 290 9.98 -8.59 -26.76
#